data_AF-A0A162B488-F1
#
_entry.id   AF-A0A162B488-F1
#
_cell.length_a   1.000
_cell.length_b   1.000
_cell.length_c   1.000
_cell.angle_alpha   90.00
_cell.angle_beta   90.00
_cell.angle_gamma   90.00
#
_symmetry.space_group_name_H-M   'P 1'
#
loop_
_entity.id
_entity.type
_entity.pdbx_description
1 polymer ?
#
loop_
_entity_poly.entity_id
_entity_poly.type
_entity_poly.pdbx_seq_one_letter_code
_entity_poly.pdbx_strand_id
1 'polypeptide(L)'
;MKVKDCFSHVYACLLVIISLLLLVPSFVPGAMSVLAFYSSIFVLALSILTVKRGRSWCFNMTALSVTIGTLFINDFLRLFDPIPTATWTSKGILYAVVAVTMFIGIRRVQRYVEPTS
;
A
#
# COMPACT_ATOMS: atom_id res chain seq x y z
N MET A 1 -26.97 2.08 14.27
CA MET A 1 -26.14 2.25 13.04
C MET A 1 -24.85 3.06 13.27
N LYS A 2 -24.84 4.15 14.06
CA LYS A 2 -23.67 5.05 14.25
C LYS A 2 -22.33 4.42 14.70
N VAL A 3 -22.33 3.34 15.49
CA VAL A 3 -21.09 2.78 16.06
C VAL A 3 -20.23 2.06 15.01
N LYS A 4 -20.86 1.34 14.06
CA LYS A 4 -20.13 0.64 12.97
C LYS A 4 -19.42 1.60 12.02
N ASP A 5 -20.03 2.75 11.75
CA ASP A 5 -19.47 3.77 10.87
C ASP A 5 -18.28 4.50 11.51
N CYS A 6 -18.35 4.75 12.82
CA CYS A 6 -17.27 5.31 13.63
C CYS A 6 -16.07 4.34 13.71
N PHE A 7 -16.32 3.06 14.02
CA PHE A 7 -15.27 2.04 14.09
C PHE A 7 -14.55 1.87 12.75
N SER A 8 -15.30 1.91 11.65
CA SER A 8 -14.72 1.87 10.32
C SER A 8 -13.91 3.13 9.98
N HIS A 9 -14.16 4.27 10.65
CA HIS A 9 -13.50 5.54 10.37
C HIS A 9 -12.15 5.59 11.07
N VAL A 10 -12.14 5.14 12.32
CA VAL A 10 -10.92 4.93 13.10
C VAL A 10 -10.04 3.89 12.40
N TYR A 11 -10.60 2.77 11.94
CA TYR A 11 -9.85 1.76 11.18
C TYR A 11 -9.22 2.30 9.90
N ALA A 12 -9.97 3.08 9.11
CA ALA A 12 -9.42 3.72 7.90
C ALA A 12 -8.31 4.73 8.22
N CYS A 13 -8.48 5.54 9.27
CA CYS A 13 -7.47 6.48 9.71
C CYS A 13 -6.19 5.76 10.18
N LEU A 14 -6.34 4.69 10.96
CA LEU A 14 -5.23 3.84 11.40
C LEU A 14 -4.47 3.25 10.22
N LEU A 15 -5.15 2.77 9.17
CA LEU A 15 -4.48 2.24 7.98
C LEU A 15 -3.64 3.31 7.27
N VAL A 16 -4.15 4.54 7.15
CA VAL A 16 -3.39 5.66 6.56
C VAL A 16 -2.18 6.02 7.43
N ILE A 17 -2.37 6.13 8.75
CA ILE A 17 -1.28 6.43 9.69
C ILE A 17 -0.21 5.34 9.64
N ILE A 18 -0.60 4.06 9.67
CA ILE A 18 0.33 2.94 9.59
C ILE A 18 1.08 2.94 8.25
N SER A 19 0.39 3.24 7.13
CA SER A 19 1.05 3.38 5.82
C SER A 19 2.09 4.49 5.80
N LEU A 20 1.80 5.64 6.42
CA LEU A 20 2.75 6.73 6.57
C LEU A 20 3.89 6.37 7.52
N LEU A 21 3.61 5.64 8.60
CA LEU A 21 4.64 5.20 9.55
C LEU A 21 5.60 4.20 8.91
N LEU A 22 5.10 3.35 8.00
CA LEU A 22 5.88 2.39 7.21
C LEU A 22 6.82 3.06 6.19
N LEU A 23 6.63 4.33 5.85
CA LEU A 23 7.62 5.08 5.07
C LEU A 23 8.92 5.29 5.84
N VAL A 24 8.86 5.50 7.17
CA VAL A 24 10.04 5.78 8.01
C VAL A 24 11.09 4.65 7.95
N PRO A 25 10.75 3.38 8.22
CA PRO A 25 11.72 2.28 8.09
C PRO A 25 12.08 1.98 6.63
N SER A 26 11.32 2.47 5.65
CA SER A 26 11.69 2.33 4.24
C SER A 26 12.93 3.15 3.87
N PHE A 27 13.23 4.23 4.58
CA PHE A 27 14.45 5.03 4.41
C PHE A 27 15.71 4.35 4.97
N VAL A 28 15.58 3.27 5.73
CA VAL A 28 16.72 2.55 6.29
C VAL A 28 17.15 1.45 5.30
N PRO A 29 18.39 1.48 4.78
CA PRO A 29 18.88 0.46 3.85
C PRO A 29 18.85 -0.94 4.46
N GLY A 30 18.70 -1.96 3.62
CA GLY A 30 18.82 -3.37 4.00
C GLY A 30 17.48 -4.06 4.30
N ALA A 31 17.49 -5.02 5.24
CA ALA A 31 16.35 -5.90 5.51
C ALA A 31 15.11 -5.17 6.05
N MET A 32 15.29 -4.03 6.72
CA MET A 32 14.20 -3.23 7.26
C MET A 32 13.33 -2.60 6.17
N SER A 33 13.90 -2.10 5.07
CA SER A 33 13.11 -1.53 3.97
C SER A 33 12.28 -2.60 3.26
N VAL A 34 12.80 -3.83 3.16
CA VAL A 34 12.08 -4.97 2.56
C VAL A 34 10.89 -5.38 3.44
N LEU A 35 11.05 -5.45 4.75
CA LEU A 35 9.96 -5.72 5.68
C LEU A 35 8.90 -4.61 5.67
N ALA A 36 9.33 -3.35 5.63
CA ALA A 36 8.44 -2.20 5.51
C ALA A 36 7.63 -2.27 4.21
N PHE A 37 8.25 -2.72 3.12
CA PHE A 37 7.60 -2.91 1.83
C PHE A 37 6.55 -4.01 1.83
N TYR A 38 6.85 -5.20 2.36
CA TYR A 38 5.85 -6.26 2.47
C TYR A 38 4.67 -5.85 3.36
N SER A 39 4.98 -5.16 4.45
CA SER A 39 3.96 -4.62 5.36
C SER A 39 3.10 -3.56 4.69
N SER A 40 3.66 -2.72 3.82
CA SER A 40 2.91 -1.67 3.10
C SER A 40 1.99 -2.27 2.04
N ILE A 41 2.38 -3.35 1.36
CA ILE A 41 1.50 -4.15 0.48
C ILE A 41 0.33 -4.75 1.27
N PHE A 42 0.61 -5.29 2.46
CA PHE A 42 -0.44 -5.86 3.31
C PHE A 42 -1.46 -4.80 3.74
N VAL A 43 -0.98 -3.62 4.14
CA VAL A 43 -1.83 -2.47 4.49
C VAL A 43 -2.63 -1.97 3.28
N LEU A 44 -2.05 -1.98 2.08
CA LEU A 44 -2.75 -1.68 0.83
C LEU A 44 -3.87 -2.69 0.54
N ALA A 45 -3.60 -3.98 0.73
CA ALA A 45 -4.62 -5.02 0.56
C ALA A 45 -5.79 -4.85 1.56
N LEU A 46 -5.49 -4.50 2.81
CA LEU A 46 -6.50 -4.18 3.82
C LEU A 46 -7.29 -2.91 3.47
N SER A 47 -6.64 -1.88 2.89
CA SER A 47 -7.34 -0.65 2.51
C SER A 47 -8.34 -0.88 1.38
N ILE A 48 -8.14 -1.86 0.48
CA ILE A 48 -9.14 -2.28 -0.53
C ILE A 48 -10.45 -2.74 0.11
N LEU A 49 -10.41 -3.35 1.31
CA LEU A 49 -11.62 -3.76 2.02
C LEU A 49 -12.44 -2.57 2.51
N THR A 50 -11.80 -1.42 2.75
CA THR A 50 -12.49 -0.20 3.19
C THR A 50 -13.25 0.49 2.05
N VAL A 51 -12.85 0.23 0.79
CA VAL A 51 -13.56 0.72 -0.41
C VAL A 51 -15.01 0.23 -0.46
N LYS A 52 -15.27 -1.03 -0.05
CA LYS A 52 -16.63 -1.60 0.04
C LYS A 52 -17.56 -0.82 0.99
N ARG A 53 -16.99 -0.05 1.93
CA ARG A 53 -17.73 0.78 2.89
C ARG A 53 -17.85 2.24 2.44
N GLY A 54 -17.62 2.53 1.14
CA GLY A 54 -17.74 3.88 0.58
C GLY A 54 -16.57 4.81 0.89
N ARG A 55 -15.43 4.28 1.39
CA ARG A 55 -14.25 5.08 1.75
C ARG A 55 -13.12 4.92 0.75
N SER A 56 -13.37 5.29 -0.50
CA SER A 56 -12.36 5.28 -1.58
C SER A 56 -11.15 6.16 -1.27
N TRP A 57 -11.33 7.27 -0.53
CA TRP A 57 -10.24 8.17 -0.13
C TRP A 57 -9.15 7.48 0.68
N CYS A 58 -9.51 6.54 1.57
CA CYS A 58 -8.55 5.78 2.36
C CYS A 58 -7.62 4.98 1.44
N PHE A 59 -8.21 4.19 0.53
CA PHE A 59 -7.44 3.40 -0.44
C PHE A 59 -6.54 4.30 -1.28
N ASN A 60 -7.04 5.44 -1.77
CA ASN A 60 -6.26 6.33 -2.63
C ASN A 60 -5.02 6.88 -1.89
N MET A 61 -5.18 7.32 -0.63
CA MET A 61 -4.06 7.80 0.18
C MET A 61 -3.05 6.69 0.50
N THR A 62 -3.52 5.48 0.84
CA THR A 62 -2.63 4.32 1.08
C THR A 62 -1.88 3.94 -0.20
N ALA A 63 -2.57 3.89 -1.34
CA ALA A 63 -1.99 3.54 -2.62
C ALA A 63 -0.91 4.54 -3.06
N LEU A 64 -1.16 5.83 -2.87
CA LEU A 64 -0.21 6.90 -3.19
C LEU A 64 1.03 6.81 -2.29
N SER A 65 0.85 6.64 -0.99
CA SER A 65 1.93 6.43 -0.02
C SER A 65 2.79 5.19 -0.36
N VAL A 66 2.16 4.05 -0.64
CA VAL A 66 2.84 2.80 -1.02
C VAL A 66 3.60 2.98 -2.34
N THR A 67 3.01 3.66 -3.32
CA THR A 67 3.66 3.91 -4.62
C THR A 67 4.90 4.78 -4.47
N ILE A 68 4.82 5.85 -3.68
CA ILE A 68 5.98 6.70 -3.37
C ILE A 68 7.06 5.86 -2.68
N GLY A 69 6.71 5.09 -1.65
CA GLY A 69 7.66 4.22 -0.96
C GLY A 69 8.29 3.17 -1.88
N THR A 70 7.54 2.67 -2.85
CA THR A 70 7.99 1.66 -3.80
C THR A 70 8.95 2.22 -4.85
N LEU A 71 8.56 3.29 -5.53
CA LEU A 71 9.29 3.82 -6.67
C LEU A 71 10.44 4.74 -6.26
N PHE A 72 10.23 5.58 -5.24
CA PHE A 72 11.22 6.58 -4.85
C PHE A 72 12.15 6.10 -3.74
N ILE A 73 11.63 5.35 -2.75
CA ILE A 73 12.43 5.00 -1.57
C ILE A 73 13.10 3.64 -1.78
N ASN A 74 12.34 2.59 -2.11
CA ASN A 74 12.89 1.24 -2.26
C ASN A 74 13.84 1.13 -3.45
N ASP A 75 13.50 1.74 -4.61
CA ASP A 75 14.36 1.67 -5.80
C ASP A 75 15.63 2.51 -5.65
N PHE A 76 15.53 3.70 -5.05
CA PHE A 76 16.71 4.55 -4.79
C PHE A 76 17.67 3.88 -3.81
N LEU A 77 17.19 3.36 -2.68
CA LEU A 77 18.06 2.66 -1.72
C LEU A 77 18.62 1.34 -2.27
N ARG A 78 17.87 0.58 -3.07
CA ARG A 78 18.38 -0.64 -3.73
C ARG A 78 19.36 -0.36 -4.87
N LEU A 79 19.38 0.86 -5.41
CA LEU A 79 20.35 1.28 -6.42
C LEU A 79 21.72 1.58 -5.77
N PHE A 80 21.71 2.18 -4.58
CA PHE A 80 22.94 2.57 -3.87
C PHE A 80 23.55 1.45 -3.03
N ASP A 81 22.74 0.50 -2.54
CA ASP A 81 23.22 -0.63 -1.76
C ASP A 81 22.71 -1.95 -2.36
N PRO A 82 23.37 -2.47 -3.40
CA PRO A 82 22.93 -3.69 -4.08
C PRO A 82 23.08 -4.87 -3.13
N ILE A 83 21.97 -5.28 -2.51
CA ILE A 83 21.93 -6.50 -1.70
C ILE A 83 22.36 -7.67 -2.61
N PRO A 84 23.47 -8.35 -2.31
CA PRO A 84 24.07 -9.35 -3.21
C PRO A 84 23.19 -10.59 -3.45
N THR A 85 22.10 -10.75 -2.70
CA THR A 85 21.16 -11.88 -2.76
C THR A 85 19.85 -11.57 -3.50
N ALA A 86 19.60 -10.31 -3.89
CA ALA A 86 18.34 -9.93 -4.54
C ALA A 86 18.42 -10.15 -6.07
N THR A 87 17.98 -11.31 -6.54
CA THR A 87 17.87 -11.61 -7.98
C THR A 87 16.86 -10.68 -8.66
N TRP A 88 17.09 -10.34 -9.94
CA TRP A 88 16.16 -9.57 -10.75
C TRP A 88 14.73 -10.15 -10.75
N THR A 89 14.62 -11.48 -10.68
CA THR A 89 13.36 -12.21 -10.53
C THR A 89 12.60 -11.82 -9.27
N SER A 90 13.28 -11.74 -8.12
CA SER A 90 12.66 -11.37 -6.85
C SER A 90 12.09 -9.94 -6.89
N LYS A 91 12.82 -9.00 -7.50
CA LYS A 91 12.36 -7.63 -7.70
C LYS A 91 11.11 -7.59 -8.59
N GLY A 92 11.13 -8.30 -9.72
CA GLY A 92 10.00 -8.36 -10.66
C GLY A 92 8.71 -8.89 -10.02
N ILE A 93 8.79 -9.92 -9.19
CA ILE A 93 7.62 -10.47 -8.49
C ILE A 93 7.02 -9.44 -7.54
N LEU A 94 7.85 -8.71 -6.78
CA LEU A 94 7.38 -7.67 -5.86
C LEU A 94 6.62 -6.55 -6.60
N TYR A 95 7.15 -6.05 -7.71
CA TYR A 95 6.44 -5.04 -8.53
C TYR A 95 5.14 -5.60 -9.12
N ALA A 96 5.15 -6.86 -9.59
CA ALA A 96 3.93 -7.50 -10.10
C ALA A 96 2.84 -7.59 -9.02
N VAL A 97 3.20 -7.94 -7.78
CA VAL A 97 2.25 -8.00 -6.66
C VAL A 97 1.66 -6.61 -6.36
N VAL A 98 2.48 -5.56 -6.34
CA VAL A 98 2.02 -4.16 -6.16
C VAL A 98 1.07 -3.77 -7.29
N ALA A 99 1.45 -4.03 -8.54
CA ALA A 99 0.65 -3.68 -9.72
C ALA A 99 -0.71 -4.40 -9.69
N VAL A 100 -0.73 -5.69 -9.36
CA VAL A 100 -1.96 -6.48 -9.24
C VAL A 100 -2.85 -5.99 -8.10
N THR A 101 -2.27 -5.71 -6.92
CA THR A 101 -3.05 -5.17 -5.79
C THR A 101 -3.62 -3.79 -6.09
N MET A 102 -2.85 -2.91 -6.74
CA MET A 102 -3.35 -1.63 -7.24
C MET A 102 -4.49 -1.81 -8.23
N PHE A 103 -4.32 -2.67 -9.23
CA PHE A 103 -5.33 -2.91 -10.26
C PHE A 103 -6.65 -3.41 -9.67
N ILE A 104 -6.58 -4.37 -8.73
CA ILE A 104 -7.76 -4.87 -8.01
C ILE A 104 -8.41 -3.73 -7.20
N GLY A 105 -7.61 -2.92 -6.52
CA GLY A 105 -8.10 -1.79 -5.74
C GLY A 105 -8.79 -0.72 -6.59
N ILE A 106 -8.19 -0.34 -7.72
CA ILE A 106 -8.78 0.61 -8.69
C ILE A 106 -10.10 0.06 -9.25
N ARG A 107 -10.12 -1.20 -9.70
CA ARG A 107 -11.35 -1.87 -10.17
C ARG A 107 -12.44 -1.89 -9.11
N ARG A 108 -12.07 -2.09 -7.84
CA ARG A 108 -12.99 -2.03 -6.70
C ARG A 108 -13.52 -0.61 -6.50
N VAL A 109 -12.66 0.41 -6.52
CA VAL A 109 -13.08 1.81 -6.38
C VAL A 109 -14.06 2.19 -7.48
N GLN A 110 -13.75 1.89 -8.74
CA GLN A 110 -14.66 2.15 -9.88
C GLN A 110 -16.03 1.50 -9.65
N ARG A 111 -16.09 0.21 -9.29
CA ARG A 111 -17.36 -0.49 -9.06
C ARG A 111 -18.20 0.06 -7.89
N TYR A 112 -17.58 0.66 -6.88
CA TYR A 112 -18.29 1.15 -5.69
C TYR A 112 -18.52 2.67 -5.69
N VAL A 113 -17.79 3.43 -6.51
CA VAL A 113 -17.97 4.87 -6.71
C VAL A 113 -18.87 5.16 -7.92
N GLU A 114 -18.92 4.27 -8.92
CA GLU A 114 -19.92 4.29 -10.00
C GLU A 114 -21.01 3.20 -9.81
N PRO A 115 -21.76 3.14 -8.70
CA PRO A 115 -22.99 2.36 -8.72
C PRO A 115 -24.02 3.14 -9.56
N THR A 116 -24.32 2.61 -10.74
CA THR A 116 -25.46 2.98 -11.61
C THR A 116 -25.50 4.43 -12.10
N SER A 117 -24.94 4.67 -13.28
CA SER A 117 -25.50 5.64 -14.24
C SER A 117 -26.74 5.02 -14.90
#